data_AF-A0A0C5WI61-F1
#
_entry.id   AF-A0A0C5WI61-F1
#
_cell.length_a   1.000
_cell.length_b   1.000
_cell.length_c   1.000
_cell.angle_alpha   90.00
_cell.angle_beta   90.00
_cell.angle_gamma   90.00
#
_symmetry.space_group_name_H-M   'P 1'
#
loop_
_entity.id
_entity.type
_entity.pdbx_description
1 polymer ?
#
loop_
_entity_poly.entity_id
_entity_poly.type
_entity_poly.pdbx_seq_one_letter_code
_entity_poly.pdbx_strand_id
1 'polypeptide(L)'
;MLGLFLIYFIGKKFYDLADTYEQNKWLYAIISVVFYYAVGFVFGVVLFVLDFYVFGWNLDWENNFGVNLLGLPIGLLALWVLYMILESRWKKRIVLVKDEIKNIGNDNLE
;
A
#
# COMPACT_ATOMS: atom_id res chain seq x y z
N MET A 1 16.10 -14.67 4.66
CA MET A 1 15.10 -14.89 5.74
C MET A 1 14.44 -13.60 6.25
N LEU A 2 15.06 -12.42 6.12
CA LEU A 2 14.45 -11.13 6.51
C LEU A 2 13.15 -10.79 5.76
N GLY A 3 12.99 -11.26 4.53
CA GLY A 3 11.78 -11.00 3.74
C GLY A 3 10.48 -11.47 4.40
N LEU A 4 10.50 -12.59 5.13
CA LEU A 4 9.31 -13.10 5.83
C LEU A 4 8.90 -12.18 6.99
N PHE A 5 9.87 -11.62 7.73
CA PHE A 5 9.58 -10.63 8.76
C PHE A 5 8.95 -9.38 8.16
N LEU A 6 9.49 -8.90 7.04
CA LEU A 6 8.94 -7.73 6.33
C LEU A 6 7.47 -7.97 5.94
N ILE A 7 7.17 -9.11 5.30
CA ILE A 7 5.82 -9.48 4.89
C ILE A 7 4.87 -9.52 6.09
N TYR A 8 5.30 -10.13 7.21
CA TYR A 8 4.51 -10.18 8.43
C TYR A 8 4.19 -8.78 8.97
N PHE A 9 5.19 -7.89 9.03
CA PHE A 9 4.98 -6.51 9.49
C PHE A 9 4.04 -5.73 8.56
N ILE A 10 4.19 -5.88 7.25
CA ILE A 10 3.33 -5.23 6.25
C ILE A 10 1.89 -5.71 6.44
N GLY A 11 1.67 -7.03 6.38
CA GLY A 11 0.34 -7.61 6.52
C GLY A 11 -0.33 -7.21 7.84
N LYS A 12 0.40 -7.24 8.96
CA LYS A 12 -0.11 -6.82 10.27
C LYS A 12 -0.55 -5.36 10.30
N LYS A 13 0.23 -4.44 9.72
CA LYS A 13 -0.14 -3.01 9.70
C LYS A 13 -1.43 -2.74 8.92
N PHE A 14 -1.63 -3.43 7.80
CA PHE A 14 -2.87 -3.31 7.02
C PHE A 14 -4.04 -4.07 7.64
N TYR A 15 -3.77 -5.17 8.33
CA TYR A 15 -4.76 -5.88 9.14
C TYR A 15 -5.33 -4.96 10.23
N ASP A 16 -4.46 -4.31 11.02
CA ASP A 16 -4.87 -3.42 12.10
C ASP A 16 -5.63 -2.19 11.58
N LEU A 17 -5.19 -1.64 10.44
CA LEU A 17 -5.90 -0.55 9.77
C LEU A 17 -7.30 -1.00 9.34
N ALA A 18 -7.42 -2.14 8.68
CA ALA A 18 -8.71 -2.67 8.25
C ALA A 18 -9.64 -2.97 9.43
N ASP A 19 -9.10 -3.48 10.54
CA ASP A 19 -9.85 -3.71 11.78
C ASP A 19 -10.42 -2.41 12.34
N THR A 20 -9.58 -1.36 12.42
CA THR A 20 -9.95 -0.04 12.95
C THR A 20 -11.12 0.60 12.20
N TYR A 21 -11.21 0.36 10.89
CA TYR A 21 -12.22 0.94 10.01
C TYR A 21 -13.33 -0.06 9.62
N GLU A 22 -13.48 -1.16 10.38
CA GLU A 22 -14.48 -2.21 10.18
C GLU A 22 -14.51 -2.79 8.74
N GLN A 23 -13.32 -2.89 8.13
CA GLN A 23 -13.11 -3.48 6.81
C GLN A 23 -12.66 -4.94 6.91
N ASN A 24 -12.64 -5.66 5.78
CA ASN A 24 -12.19 -7.05 5.75
C ASN A 24 -10.68 -7.17 5.99
N LYS A 25 -10.31 -7.56 7.21
CA LYS A 25 -8.92 -7.62 7.71
C LYS A 25 -8.00 -8.52 6.88
N TRP A 26 -8.48 -9.71 6.52
CA TRP A 26 -7.69 -10.70 5.76
C TRP A 26 -7.47 -10.26 4.32
N LEU A 27 -8.48 -9.66 3.70
CA LEU A 27 -8.38 -9.15 2.34
C LEU A 27 -7.29 -8.08 2.23
N TYR A 28 -7.31 -7.08 3.11
CA TYR A 28 -6.33 -5.98 3.05
C TYR A 28 -4.93 -6.38 3.51
N ALA A 29 -4.82 -7.32 4.45
CA ALA A 29 -3.52 -7.92 4.78
C ALA A 29 -2.88 -8.59 3.55
N ILE A 30 -3.63 -9.43 2.82
CA ILE A 30 -3.11 -10.11 1.62
C ILE A 30 -2.84 -9.11 0.49
N ILE A 31 -3.76 -8.16 0.23
CA ILE A 31 -3.59 -7.14 -0.81
C ILE A 31 -2.30 -6.34 -0.58
N SER A 32 -2.00 -5.95 0.66
CA SER A 32 -0.79 -5.18 0.96
C SER A 32 0.49 -5.94 0.61
N VAL A 33 0.54 -7.24 0.90
CA VAL A 33 1.69 -8.10 0.57
C VAL A 33 1.80 -8.26 -0.94
N VAL A 34 0.70 -8.57 -1.63
CA VAL A 34 0.69 -8.68 -3.10
C VAL A 34 1.10 -7.37 -3.75
N PHE A 35 0.63 -6.24 -3.23
CA PHE A 35 0.94 -4.91 -3.74
C PHE A 35 2.43 -4.57 -3.59
N TYR A 36 3.08 -4.94 -2.48
CA TYR A 36 4.51 -4.77 -2.30
C TYR A 36 5.33 -5.43 -3.42
N TYR A 37 5.00 -6.69 -3.75
CA TYR A 37 5.67 -7.41 -4.84
C TYR A 37 5.31 -6.86 -6.22
N ALA A 38 4.05 -6.47 -6.43
CA ALA A 38 3.60 -5.87 -7.68
C ALA A 38 4.33 -4.55 -7.97
N VAL A 39 4.49 -3.69 -6.96
CA VAL A 39 5.26 -2.44 -7.08
C VAL A 39 6.72 -2.74 -7.40
N GLY A 40 7.34 -3.68 -6.70
CA GLY A 40 8.73 -4.06 -6.97
C GLY A 40 8.93 -4.53 -8.42
N PHE A 41 8.00 -5.34 -8.92
CA PHE A 41 8.02 -5.79 -10.32
C PHE A 41 7.86 -4.62 -11.31
N VAL A 42 6.84 -3.77 -11.10
CA VAL A 42 6.60 -2.60 -11.96
C VAL A 42 7.80 -1.65 -11.95
N PHE A 43 8.41 -1.42 -10.78
CA PHE A 43 9.60 -0.59 -10.65
C PHE A 43 10.78 -1.16 -11.44
N GLY A 44 11.01 -2.48 -11.37
CA GLY A 44 12.06 -3.14 -12.16
C GLY A 44 11.85 -2.96 -13.67
N VAL A 45 10.62 -3.13 -14.16
CA VAL A 45 10.28 -2.90 -15.57
C VAL A 45 10.49 -1.44 -15.97
N VAL A 46 10.05 -0.48 -15.15
CA VAL A 46 10.24 0.95 -15.41
C VAL A 46 11.72 1.31 -15.45
N LEU A 47 12.51 0.83 -14.50
CA LEU A 47 13.96 1.05 -14.50
C LEU A 47 14.63 0.45 -15.74
N PHE A 48 14.21 -0.74 -16.17
CA PHE A 48 14.75 -1.38 -17.37
C PHE A 48 14.52 -0.54 -18.63
N VAL A 49 13.29 -0.03 -18.78
CA VAL A 49 12.95 0.85 -19.91
C VAL A 49 13.73 2.16 -19.84
N LEU A 50 13.85 2.77 -18.66
CA LEU A 50 14.58 4.03 -18.47
C LEU A 50 16.08 3.88 -18.73
N ASP A 51 16.70 2.81 -18.25
CA ASP A 51 18.11 2.52 -18.48
C ASP A 51 18.38 2.31 -19.97
N PHE A 52 17.63 1.44 -20.64
CA PHE A 52 17.92 1.05 -22.01
C PHE A 52 17.57 2.13 -23.06
N TYR A 53 16.47 2.87 -22.86
CA TYR A 53 15.94 3.77 -23.89
C TYR A 53 16.14 5.27 -23.62
N VAL A 54 16.40 5.67 -22.36
CA VAL A 54 16.40 7.09 -21.99
C VAL A 54 17.77 7.55 -21.50
N PHE A 55 18.30 6.90 -20.47
CA PHE A 55 19.47 7.40 -19.75
C PHE A 55 20.78 6.68 -20.07
N GLY A 56 20.74 5.40 -20.43
CA GLY A 56 21.95 4.62 -20.68
C GLY A 56 22.86 4.52 -19.46
N TRP A 57 22.31 4.29 -18.27
CA TRP A 57 23.08 4.15 -17.03
C TRP A 57 23.97 2.90 -17.04
N ASN A 58 23.74 1.98 -17.98
CA ASN A 58 24.49 0.74 -18.15
C ASN A 58 24.47 -0.09 -16.87
N LEU A 59 23.27 -0.24 -16.30
CA LEU A 59 23.05 -1.01 -15.08
C LEU A 59 23.38 -2.48 -15.35
N ASP A 60 24.01 -3.12 -14.37
CA ASP A 60 24.30 -4.53 -14.42
C ASP A 60 23.04 -5.33 -14.06
N TRP A 61 22.28 -5.70 -15.09
CA TRP A 61 21.05 -6.48 -14.97
C TRP A 61 21.30 -7.96 -14.63
N GLU A 62 22.52 -8.45 -14.79
CA GLU A 62 22.91 -9.78 -14.34
C GLU A 62 23.15 -9.75 -12.82
N ASN A 63 23.80 -8.69 -12.33
CA ASN A 63 23.99 -8.43 -10.92
C ASN A 63 22.81 -7.67 -10.28
N ASN A 64 21.76 -8.43 -9.98
CA ASN A 64 20.52 -7.93 -9.39
C ASN A 64 20.65 -7.22 -8.02
N PHE A 65 21.84 -7.15 -7.41
CA PHE A 65 22.01 -6.57 -6.08
C PHE A 65 21.63 -5.09 -6.01
N GLY A 66 22.11 -4.27 -6.96
CA GLY A 66 21.86 -2.82 -6.95
C GLY A 66 20.39 -2.47 -7.17
N VAL A 67 19.74 -3.13 -8.13
CA VAL A 67 18.31 -2.95 -8.44
C VAL A 67 17.43 -3.40 -7.28
N ASN A 68 17.74 -4.55 -6.66
CA ASN A 68 17.01 -5.04 -5.50
C ASN A 68 17.16 -4.12 -4.29
N LEU A 69 18.33 -3.53 -4.09
CA LEU A 69 18.58 -2.59 -3.00
C LEU A 69 17.72 -1.32 -3.14
N LEU A 70 17.51 -0.82 -4.36
CA LEU A 70 16.61 0.30 -4.65
C LEU A 70 15.12 -0.09 -4.59
N GLY A 71 14.80 -1.35 -4.91
CA GLY A 71 13.44 -1.87 -4.84
C GLY A 71 12.86 -1.88 -3.42
N LEU A 72 13.70 -2.09 -2.40
CA LEU A 72 13.27 -2.08 -0.98
C LEU A 72 12.65 -0.75 -0.53
N PRO A 73 13.34 0.42 -0.61
CA PRO A 73 12.76 1.69 -0.20
C PRO A 73 11.57 2.09 -1.08
N ILE A 74 11.60 1.77 -2.38
CA ILE A 74 10.47 2.06 -3.29
C ILE A 74 9.22 1.27 -2.89
N GLY A 75 9.36 -0.02 -2.59
CA GLY A 75 8.25 -0.87 -2.14
C GLY A 75 7.66 -0.37 -0.81
N LEU A 76 8.51 0.03 0.14
CA LEU A 76 8.08 0.61 1.41
C LEU A 76 7.35 1.95 1.23
N LEU A 77 7.87 2.83 0.37
CA LEU A 77 7.23 4.11 0.04
C LEU A 77 5.85 3.88 -0.59
N ALA A 78 5.73 2.94 -1.53
CA ALA A 78 4.45 2.63 -2.16
C ALA A 78 3.44 2.05 -1.17
N LEU A 79 3.87 1.21 -0.24
CA LEU A 79 3.02 0.73 0.86
C LEU A 79 2.56 1.88 1.77
N TRP A 80 3.43 2.83 2.07
CA TRP A 80 3.08 4.00 2.86
C TRP A 80 2.03 4.87 2.14
N VAL A 81 2.20 5.10 0.84
CA VAL A 81 1.21 5.79 0.00
C VAL A 81 -0.12 5.03 0.00
N LEU A 82 -0.10 3.71 -0.19
CA LEU A 82 -1.30 2.88 -0.16
C LEU A 82 -2.02 2.99 1.20
N TYR A 83 -1.27 2.89 2.30
CA TYR A 83 -1.80 3.03 3.66
C TYR A 83 -2.53 4.37 3.85
N MET A 84 -1.88 5.47 3.46
CA MET A 84 -2.45 6.82 3.59
C MET A 84 -3.72 7.00 2.76
N ILE A 85 -3.76 6.45 1.55
CA ILE A 85 -4.94 6.49 0.68
C ILE A 85 -6.11 5.71 1.31
N LEU A 86 -5.86 4.51 1.80
CA LEU A 86 -6.90 3.67 2.43
C LEU A 86 -7.44 4.32 3.70
N GLU A 87 -6.54 4.76 4.59
CA GLU A 87 -6.91 5.44 5.83
C GLU A 87 -7.76 6.69 5.54
N SER A 88 -7.32 7.54 4.62
CA SER A 88 -8.05 8.75 4.25
C SER A 88 -9.43 8.47 3.68
N ARG A 89 -9.58 7.40 2.88
CA ARG A 89 -10.87 7.00 2.30
C ARG A 89 -11.82 6.45 3.35
N TRP A 90 -11.32 5.61 4.25
CA TRP A 90 -12.16 4.98 5.27
C TRP A 90 -12.56 5.95 6.38
N LYS A 91 -11.66 6.85 6.77
CA LYS A 91 -11.98 7.93 7.71
C LYS A 91 -13.12 8.81 7.22
N LYS A 92 -13.11 9.18 5.93
CA LYS A 92 -14.22 9.95 5.32
C LYS A 92 -15.53 9.18 5.35
N ARG A 93 -15.52 7.88 5.08
CA ARG A 93 -16.72 7.03 5.11
C ARG A 93 -17.36 6.98 6.50
N ILE A 94 -16.57 6.79 7.55
CA ILE A 94 -17.10 6.74 8.93
C ILE A 94 -17.71 8.08 9.35
N VAL A 95 -17.07 9.20 8.98
CA VAL A 95 -17.62 10.54 9.28
C VAL A 95 -18.97 10.75 8.60
N LEU A 96 -19.11 10.37 7.33
CA LEU A 96 -20.37 10.51 6.59
C LEU A 96 -21.52 9.72 7.24
N VAL A 97 -21.29 8.45 7.62
CA VAL A 97 -22.31 7.62 8.28
C VAL A 97 -22.78 8.24 9.61
N LYS A 98 -21.85 8.83 10.37
CA LYS A 98 -22.19 9.48 11.65
C LYS A 98 -23.07 10.72 11.45
N ASP A 99 -22.81 11.51 10.42
CA ASP A 99 -23.59 12.71 10.10
C ASP A 99 -25.00 12.34 9.62
N GLU A 100 -25.16 11.28 8.82
CA GLU A 100 -26.47 10.76 8.38
C GLU A 100 -27.35 10.30 9.56
N ILE A 101 -26.78 9.53 10.49
CA ILE A 101 -27.51 9.06 11.70
C ILE A 101 -27.98 10.24 12.56
N LYS A 102 -27.15 11.29 12.70
CA LYS A 102 -27.50 12.48 13.48
C LYS A 102 -28.68 13.25 12.86
N ASN A 103 -28.73 13.37 11.54
CA ASN A 103 -29.82 14.06 10.84
C ASN A 103 -31.15 13.30 10.97
N ILE A 104 -31.15 11.97 10.83
CA ILE A 104 -32.36 11.15 11.04
C ILE A 104 -32.91 11.32 12.47
N GLY A 105 -32.04 11.42 13.47
CA GLY A 105 -32.46 11.62 14.86
C GLY A 105 -33.09 13.00 15.13
N ASN A 106 -32.74 14.01 14.33
CA ASN A 106 -33.23 15.38 14.51
C ASN A 106 -34.57 15.62 13.79
N ASP A 107 -34.81 14.95 12.66
CA ASP A 107 -36.06 15.05 11.89
C ASP A 107 -37.29 14.42 12.60
N ASN A 108 -37.07 13.54 13.60
CA ASN A 108 -38.15 12.88 14.34
C ASN A 108 -38.57 13.63 15.63
N LEU A 109 -38.00 14.81 15.88
CA LEU A 109 -38.27 15.62 17.07
C LEU A 109 -39.01 16.95 16.77
N GLU A 110 -39.39 17.18 15.51
CA GLU A 110 -40.30 18.26 15.08
C GLU A 110 -41.70 17.70 14.76
#